data_AF-A0AAJ0CX41-F1
#
_entry.id   AF-A0AAJ0CX41-F1
#
_cell.length_a   1.000
_cell.length_b   1.000
_cell.length_c   1.000
_cell.angle_alpha   90.00
_cell.angle_beta   90.00
_cell.angle_gamma   90.00
#
_symmetry.space_group_name_H-M   'P 1'
#
loop_
_entity.id
_entity.type
_entity.pdbx_description
1 polymer ?
#
loop_
_entity_poly.entity_id
_entity_poly.type
_entity_poly.pdbx_seq_one_letter_code
_entity_poly.pdbx_strand_id
1 'polypeptide(L)'
;MKKYAGHPGELELDQDWMRSEHVGFHDTAEQETLKGRCHCGGVEFEVTRPSTESEDIEFGEHISQCGGELCDRPSQVKFMAELCVCDSCRLASGCEIMAWALIPHHRIRSITGEPILFPPMIGSMKRYTSSSSTDRYFCGGCGAVIFCVQKAHPRLLSVAVGVLDATSGARVTNWLDWNTKSVAHSQDGLNRALLTADLIHQKQA
;
A
#
# COMPACT_ATOMS: atom_id res chain seq x y z
N MET A 1 9.05 21.31 -9.69
CA MET A 1 8.08 20.21 -9.94
C MET A 1 6.70 20.79 -9.76
N LYS A 2 5.82 20.68 -10.76
CA LYS A 2 4.44 21.16 -10.64
C LYS A 2 3.71 20.29 -9.61
N LYS A 3 3.10 20.90 -8.61
CA LYS A 3 2.20 20.22 -7.65
C LYS A 3 0.77 20.47 -8.11
N TYR A 4 -0.15 19.56 -7.79
CA TYR A 4 -1.55 19.71 -8.15
C TYR A 4 -2.42 19.40 -6.94
N ALA A 5 -3.56 20.07 -6.80
CA ALA A 5 -4.54 19.77 -5.77
C ALA A 5 -5.26 18.48 -6.15
N GLY A 6 -4.78 17.33 -5.64
CA GLY A 6 -5.30 16.01 -6.04
C GLY A 6 -4.33 15.33 -7.01
N HIS A 7 -4.68 15.27 -8.29
CA HIS A 7 -3.93 14.53 -9.32
C HIS A 7 -3.31 15.44 -10.41
N PRO A 8 -2.29 14.95 -11.16
CA PRO A 8 -1.69 15.69 -12.26
C PRO A 8 -2.72 16.19 -13.27
N GLY A 9 -2.63 17.47 -13.64
CA GLY A 9 -3.53 18.12 -14.59
C GLY A 9 -4.71 18.88 -13.97
N GLU A 10 -4.92 18.79 -12.65
CA GLU A 10 -5.90 19.63 -11.93
C GLU A 10 -5.31 21.02 -11.63
N LEU A 11 -5.83 21.70 -10.60
CA LEU A 11 -5.33 22.99 -10.16
C LEU A 11 -3.85 22.86 -9.78
N GLU A 12 -2.97 23.44 -10.60
CA GLU A 12 -1.55 23.55 -10.32
C GLU A 12 -1.37 24.37 -9.04
N LEU A 13 -0.83 23.74 -8.01
CA LEU A 13 -0.53 24.35 -6.73
C LEU A 13 0.76 25.15 -6.87
N ASP A 14 0.65 26.44 -6.57
CA ASP A 14 1.79 27.33 -6.42
C ASP A 14 2.74 26.81 -5.33
N GLN A 15 4.05 26.98 -5.52
CA GLN A 15 5.07 26.49 -4.60
C GLN A 15 5.06 27.24 -3.26
N ASP A 16 4.39 28.41 -3.19
CA ASP A 16 4.33 29.31 -2.02
C ASP A 16 3.13 29.06 -1.06
N TRP A 17 2.46 27.92 -1.14
CA TRP A 17 1.19 27.73 -0.42
C TRP A 17 1.35 27.63 1.12
N MET A 18 0.91 28.67 1.83
CA MET A 18 0.20 28.51 3.10
C MET A 18 -1.30 28.49 2.81
N ARG A 19 -1.95 27.38 3.16
CA ARG A 19 -3.41 27.17 3.31
C ARG A 19 -4.29 27.67 2.16
N SER A 20 -4.62 26.78 1.22
CA SER A 20 -5.90 26.84 0.51
C SER A 20 -6.82 25.74 1.04
N GLU A 21 -8.10 26.07 1.18
CA GLU A 21 -9.13 25.27 1.83
C GLU A 21 -9.27 23.86 1.24
N HIS A 22 -9.51 22.89 2.12
CA HIS A 22 -9.70 21.48 1.78
C HIS A 22 -10.86 21.32 0.79
N VAL A 23 -10.53 20.99 -0.46
CA VAL A 23 -11.53 20.51 -1.42
C VAL A 23 -12.04 19.17 -0.90
N GLY A 24 -13.33 19.10 -0.57
CA GLY A 24 -13.96 17.91 -0.02
C GLY A 24 -13.87 16.74 -0.98
N PHE A 25 -13.37 15.61 -0.49
CA PHE A 25 -13.38 14.34 -1.23
C PHE A 25 -14.82 13.80 -1.27
N HIS A 26 -15.37 13.68 -2.47
CA HIS A 26 -16.61 12.92 -2.69
C HIS A 26 -16.27 11.44 -2.77
N ASP A 27 -16.60 10.69 -1.72
CA ASP A 27 -16.47 9.24 -1.65
C ASP A 27 -17.59 8.60 -2.49
N THR A 28 -17.35 8.35 -3.77
CA THR A 28 -18.25 7.51 -4.57
C THR A 28 -17.90 6.05 -4.32
N ALA A 29 -18.82 5.34 -3.67
CA ALA A 29 -18.73 3.91 -3.36
C ALA A 29 -18.73 2.97 -4.59
N GLU A 30 -18.54 3.49 -5.80
CA GLU A 30 -18.77 2.82 -7.08
C GLU A 30 -17.48 2.46 -7.85
N GLN A 31 -16.29 2.70 -7.29
CA GLN A 31 -15.05 2.30 -7.97
C GLN A 31 -14.82 0.78 -7.85
N GLU A 32 -14.95 0.09 -9.00
CA GLU A 32 -14.66 -1.34 -9.20
C GLU A 32 -13.17 -1.65 -9.25
N THR A 33 -12.34 -0.66 -9.62
CA THR A 33 -10.88 -0.78 -9.69
C THR A 33 -10.19 0.37 -8.94
N LEU A 34 -9.05 0.05 -8.33
CA LEU A 34 -8.16 1.00 -7.67
C LEU A 34 -6.89 1.16 -8.49
N LYS A 35 -6.60 2.38 -8.94
CA LYS A 35 -5.40 2.65 -9.72
C LYS A 35 -4.19 2.79 -8.81
N GLY A 36 -3.08 2.22 -9.25
CA GLY A 36 -1.77 2.42 -8.65
C GLY A 36 -0.82 3.03 -9.67
N ARG A 37 -0.11 4.11 -9.32
CA ARG A 37 0.93 4.68 -10.18
C ARG A 37 2.08 5.29 -9.40
N CYS A 38 3.28 5.18 -9.96
CA CYS A 38 4.43 5.91 -9.43
C CYS A 38 4.40 7.39 -9.83
N HIS A 39 5.27 8.19 -9.21
CA HIS A 39 5.35 9.63 -9.45
C HIS A 39 5.57 9.99 -10.93
N CYS A 40 6.46 9.29 -11.64
CA CYS A 40 6.76 9.60 -13.04
C CYS A 40 5.83 8.90 -14.06
N GLY A 41 4.83 8.13 -13.61
CA GLY A 41 3.97 7.33 -14.49
C GLY A 41 4.67 6.14 -15.17
N GLY A 42 5.95 5.90 -14.87
CA GLY A 42 6.68 4.77 -15.45
C GLY A 42 6.24 3.39 -14.94
N VAL A 43 5.42 3.33 -13.90
CA VAL A 43 4.79 2.11 -13.36
C VAL A 43 3.34 2.46 -13.09
N GLU A 44 2.42 1.74 -13.72
CA GLU A 44 0.97 1.91 -13.57
C GLU A 44 0.29 0.54 -13.56
N PHE A 45 -0.68 0.35 -12.68
CA PHE A 45 -1.43 -0.90 -12.53
C PHE A 45 -2.82 -0.63 -11.97
N GLU A 46 -3.68 -1.63 -12.04
CA GLU A 46 -5.01 -1.61 -11.44
C GLU A 46 -5.15 -2.74 -10.41
N VAL A 47 -5.92 -2.50 -9.37
CA VAL A 47 -6.28 -3.47 -8.34
C VAL A 47 -7.79 -3.69 -8.38
N THR A 48 -8.22 -4.94 -8.51
CA THR A 48 -9.64 -5.30 -8.45
C THR A 48 -10.07 -5.58 -7.02
N ARG A 49 -11.37 -5.43 -6.72
CA ARG A 49 -11.94 -5.74 -5.40
C ARG A 49 -11.60 -7.17 -4.93
N PRO A 50 -11.48 -7.39 -3.60
CA PRO A 50 -11.58 -8.73 -3.05
C PRO A 50 -12.90 -9.37 -3.47
N SER A 51 -12.89 -10.68 -3.67
CA SER A 51 -14.04 -11.47 -4.04
C SER A 51 -14.27 -12.60 -3.04
N THR A 52 -15.37 -13.33 -3.21
CA THR A 52 -15.65 -14.56 -2.45
C THR A 52 -14.98 -15.79 -3.06
N GLU A 53 -13.99 -15.62 -3.95
CA GLU A 53 -13.24 -16.74 -4.53
C GLU A 53 -12.40 -17.44 -3.46
N SER A 54 -12.20 -18.75 -3.61
CA SER A 54 -11.49 -19.58 -2.62
C SER A 54 -10.08 -19.06 -2.32
N GLU A 55 -9.38 -18.53 -3.33
CA GLU A 55 -8.05 -17.95 -3.14
C GLU A 55 -8.08 -16.75 -2.19
N ASP A 56 -9.01 -15.80 -2.35
CA ASP A 56 -9.13 -14.62 -1.48
C ASP A 56 -9.49 -14.99 -0.03
N ILE A 57 -10.31 -16.04 0.14
CA ILE A 57 -10.69 -16.55 1.46
C ILE A 57 -9.47 -17.18 2.15
N GLU A 58 -8.74 -18.06 1.46
CA GLU A 58 -7.50 -18.66 1.97
C GLU A 58 -6.46 -17.58 2.32
N PHE A 59 -6.37 -16.51 1.52
CA PHE A 59 -5.51 -15.37 1.83
C PHE A 59 -5.96 -14.62 3.08
N GLY A 60 -7.27 -14.36 3.23
CA GLY A 60 -7.82 -13.73 4.42
C GLY A 60 -7.51 -14.52 5.70
N GLU A 61 -7.65 -15.85 5.64
CA GLU A 61 -7.31 -16.75 6.76
C GLU A 61 -5.81 -16.72 7.07
N HIS A 62 -4.94 -16.75 6.05
CA HIS A 62 -3.49 -16.68 6.23
C HIS A 62 -3.05 -15.37 6.88
N ILE A 63 -3.59 -14.23 6.44
CA ILE A 63 -3.33 -12.93 7.05
C ILE A 63 -3.81 -12.89 8.51
N SER A 64 -4.96 -13.48 8.80
CA SER A 64 -5.49 -13.59 10.16
C SER A 64 -4.56 -14.41 11.08
N GLN A 65 -3.93 -15.46 10.54
CA GLN A 65 -2.95 -16.28 11.26
C GLN A 65 -1.62 -15.55 11.50
N CYS A 66 -1.16 -14.73 10.54
CA CYS A 66 0.06 -13.93 10.69
C CYS A 66 -0.10 -12.72 11.63
N GLY A 67 -1.32 -12.17 11.74
CA GLY A 67 -1.63 -11.03 12.60
C GLY A 67 -2.03 -11.38 14.05
N GLY A 68 -2.26 -12.67 14.36
CA GLY A 68 -2.78 -13.11 15.66
C GLY A 68 -4.20 -12.62 15.95
N GLU A 69 -4.66 -12.73 17.21
CA GLU A 69 -5.98 -12.24 17.70
C GLU A 69 -6.20 -10.71 17.52
N LEU A 70 -5.24 -10.00 16.93
CA LEU A 70 -5.21 -8.56 16.77
C LEU A 70 -5.77 -8.08 15.43
N CYS A 71 -6.00 -8.97 14.46
CA CYS A 71 -6.67 -8.64 13.22
C CYS A 71 -8.15 -9.01 13.34
N ASP A 72 -9.05 -8.04 13.27
CA ASP A 72 -10.47 -8.35 13.05
C ASP A 72 -10.63 -9.09 11.71
N ARG A 73 -11.63 -9.97 11.63
CA ARG A 73 -11.88 -10.84 10.47
C ARG A 73 -11.78 -10.02 9.18
N PRO A 74 -11.01 -10.45 8.17
CA PRO A 74 -10.82 -9.67 6.96
C PRO A 74 -12.17 -9.33 6.34
N SER A 75 -12.36 -8.04 6.10
CA SER A 75 -13.51 -7.54 5.35
C SER A 75 -13.59 -8.26 4.02
N GLN A 76 -14.75 -8.82 3.66
CA GLN A 76 -14.95 -9.46 2.35
C GLN A 76 -14.86 -8.46 1.18
N VAL A 77 -14.70 -7.17 1.45
CA VAL A 77 -14.73 -6.09 0.46
C VAL A 77 -13.52 -5.14 0.51
N LYS A 78 -12.62 -5.31 1.49
CA LYS A 78 -11.41 -4.49 1.66
C LYS A 78 -10.17 -5.35 1.92
N PHE A 79 -9.02 -4.89 1.42
CA PHE A 79 -7.73 -5.49 1.70
C PHE A 79 -7.21 -5.04 3.07
N MET A 80 -6.44 -5.89 3.74
CA MET A 80 -5.77 -5.47 4.98
C MET A 80 -4.66 -4.46 4.67
N ALA A 81 -4.55 -3.44 5.51
CA ALA A 81 -3.44 -2.49 5.49
C ALA A 81 -2.78 -2.39 6.86
N GLU A 82 -1.47 -2.19 6.88
CA GLU A 82 -0.68 -2.10 8.10
C GLU A 82 0.39 -1.02 8.02
N LEU A 83 0.82 -0.56 9.19
CA LEU A 83 2.01 0.27 9.33
C LEU A 83 3.17 -0.61 9.77
N CYS A 84 4.30 -0.48 9.09
CA CYS A 84 5.54 -1.18 9.39
C CYS A 84 6.61 -0.18 9.81
N VAL A 85 7.28 -0.46 10.93
CA VAL A 85 8.32 0.39 11.53
C VAL A 85 9.68 -0.29 11.65
N CYS A 86 9.85 -1.45 10.98
CA CYS A 86 11.12 -2.16 11.01
C CYS A 86 12.21 -1.37 10.27
N ASP A 87 13.46 -1.55 10.70
CA ASP A 87 14.60 -0.88 10.09
C ASP A 87 14.77 -1.26 8.61
N SER A 88 14.46 -2.50 8.22
CA SER A 88 14.53 -2.92 6.82
C SER A 88 13.62 -2.09 5.91
N CYS A 89 12.36 -1.88 6.29
CA CYS A 89 11.43 -1.08 5.49
C CYS A 89 11.79 0.39 5.51
N ARG A 90 12.21 0.92 6.67
CA ARG A 90 12.64 2.31 6.78
C ARG A 90 13.86 2.61 5.92
N LEU A 91 14.92 1.81 6.06
CA LEU A 91 16.16 2.03 5.34
C LEU A 91 16.01 1.78 3.84
N ALA A 92 15.15 0.84 3.44
CA ALA A 92 14.90 0.57 2.02
C ALA A 92 14.04 1.65 1.33
N SER A 93 13.09 2.25 2.06
CA SER A 93 12.17 3.26 1.49
C SER A 93 12.60 4.71 1.73
N GLY A 94 13.43 4.95 2.75
CA GLY A 94 13.73 6.29 3.26
C GLY A 94 12.61 6.89 4.13
N CYS A 95 11.54 6.15 4.41
CA CYS A 95 10.40 6.63 5.21
C CYS A 95 10.40 5.99 6.59
N GLU A 96 10.14 6.80 7.64
CA GLU A 96 10.13 6.32 9.03
C GLU A 96 9.07 5.23 9.28
N ILE A 97 7.90 5.38 8.66
CA ILE A 97 6.79 4.45 8.74
C ILE A 97 6.38 4.10 7.32
N MET A 98 6.35 2.81 7.00
CA MET A 98 5.80 2.34 5.73
C MET A 98 4.40 1.81 5.88
N ALA A 99 3.49 2.36 5.08
CA ALA A 99 2.14 1.85 4.92
C ALA A 99 2.10 0.82 3.80
N TRP A 100 1.66 -0.39 4.14
CA TRP A 100 1.50 -1.51 3.21
C TRP A 100 0.04 -1.93 3.13
N ALA A 101 -0.45 -2.17 1.91
CA ALA A 101 -1.67 -2.92 1.64
C ALA A 101 -1.29 -4.34 1.24
N LEU A 102 -1.90 -5.36 1.85
CA LEU A 102 -1.64 -6.77 1.55
C LEU A 102 -2.61 -7.22 0.46
N ILE A 103 -2.12 -7.31 -0.78
CA ILE A 103 -2.94 -7.56 -1.97
C ILE A 103 -2.47 -8.85 -2.66
N PRO A 104 -3.36 -9.83 -2.90
CA PRO A 104 -3.04 -11.00 -3.70
C PRO A 104 -2.62 -10.62 -5.12
N HIS A 105 -1.59 -11.29 -5.64
CA HIS A 105 -1.05 -11.05 -6.98
C HIS A 105 -2.12 -11.08 -8.07
N HIS A 106 -3.07 -12.01 -8.01
CA HIS A 106 -4.13 -12.14 -9.02
C HIS A 106 -5.12 -10.97 -9.04
N ARG A 107 -5.14 -10.12 -7.99
CA ARG A 107 -5.94 -8.89 -7.93
C ARG A 107 -5.24 -7.72 -8.60
N ILE A 108 -3.97 -7.84 -8.98
CA ILE A 108 -3.20 -6.79 -9.63
C ILE A 108 -3.16 -7.06 -11.13
N ARG A 109 -3.60 -6.08 -11.91
CA ARG A 109 -3.72 -6.13 -13.37
C ARG A 109 -2.96 -4.98 -14.02
N SER A 110 -2.64 -5.15 -15.29
CA SER A 110 -2.17 -4.03 -16.10
C SER A 110 -3.27 -2.97 -16.22
N ILE A 111 -2.91 -1.76 -16.65
CA ILE A 111 -3.89 -0.72 -16.98
C ILE A 111 -4.85 -1.10 -18.12
N THR A 112 -4.59 -2.19 -18.84
CA THR A 112 -5.48 -2.73 -19.88
C THR A 112 -6.38 -3.85 -19.34
N GLY A 113 -6.33 -4.13 -18.03
CA GLY A 113 -7.10 -5.20 -17.38
C GLY A 113 -6.49 -6.60 -17.49
N GLU A 114 -5.33 -6.74 -18.12
CA GLU A 114 -4.68 -8.04 -18.33
C GLU A 114 -3.95 -8.50 -17.06
N PRO A 115 -3.92 -9.82 -16.77
CA PRO A 115 -3.14 -10.35 -15.66
C PRO A 115 -1.64 -10.04 -15.84
N ILE A 116 -0.99 -9.63 -14.76
CA ILE A 116 0.47 -9.49 -14.74
C ILE A 116 1.09 -10.86 -14.40
N LEU A 117 2.17 -11.23 -15.09
CA LEU A 117 2.90 -12.47 -14.81
C LEU A 117 3.77 -12.32 -13.57
N PHE A 118 4.04 -13.43 -12.87
CA PHE A 118 5.00 -13.46 -11.77
C PHE A 118 6.43 -13.69 -12.30
N PRO A 119 7.46 -12.93 -11.85
CA PRO A 119 7.40 -11.82 -10.88
C PRO A 119 6.69 -10.59 -11.46
N PRO A 120 5.97 -9.79 -10.62
CA PRO A 120 5.03 -8.75 -11.05
C PRO A 120 5.73 -7.50 -11.60
N MET A 121 6.41 -7.66 -12.73
CA MET A 121 7.19 -6.62 -13.39
C MET A 121 6.30 -5.79 -14.32
N ILE A 122 6.27 -4.48 -14.12
CA ILE A 122 5.40 -3.56 -14.85
C ILE A 122 6.20 -2.32 -15.27
N GLY A 123 6.14 -1.96 -16.54
CA GLY A 123 6.79 -0.75 -17.07
C GLY A 123 8.27 -0.65 -16.70
N SER A 124 8.66 0.50 -16.13
CA SER A 124 10.03 0.84 -15.71
C SER A 124 10.48 0.19 -14.39
N MET A 125 9.70 -0.74 -13.83
CA MET A 125 10.00 -1.37 -12.56
C MET A 125 11.34 -2.10 -12.57
N LYS A 126 12.02 -2.05 -11.42
CA LYS A 126 13.25 -2.77 -11.09
C LYS A 126 13.01 -3.57 -9.82
N ARG A 127 13.77 -4.66 -9.67
CA ARG A 127 13.69 -5.55 -8.51
C ARG A 127 15.09 -5.78 -7.94
N TYR A 128 15.18 -5.85 -6.62
CA TYR A 128 16.37 -6.36 -5.93
C TYR A 128 15.99 -7.26 -4.75
N THR A 129 16.90 -8.16 -4.40
CA THR A 129 16.76 -9.07 -3.27
C THR A 129 17.34 -8.40 -2.04
N SER A 130 16.48 -7.94 -1.12
CA SER A 130 16.92 -7.22 0.09
C SER A 130 17.39 -8.13 1.23
N SER A 131 16.96 -9.40 1.21
CA SER A 131 17.41 -10.47 2.10
C SER A 131 17.23 -11.82 1.41
N SER A 132 17.71 -12.91 1.99
CA SER A 132 17.49 -14.26 1.44
C SER A 132 16.00 -14.58 1.21
N SER A 133 15.10 -13.97 1.98
CA SER A 133 13.65 -14.22 1.98
C SER A 133 12.79 -13.08 1.42
N THR A 134 13.35 -11.96 0.97
CA THR A 134 12.54 -10.77 0.60
C THR A 134 13.04 -10.07 -0.67
N ASP A 135 12.15 -9.93 -1.64
CA ASP A 135 12.35 -9.16 -2.86
C ASP A 135 11.60 -7.81 -2.78
N ARG A 136 12.23 -6.74 -3.25
CA ARG A 136 11.66 -5.39 -3.27
C ARG A 136 11.61 -4.86 -4.70
N TYR A 137 10.51 -4.22 -5.04
CA TYR A 137 10.20 -3.71 -6.37
C TYR A 137 9.98 -2.21 -6.32
N PHE A 138 10.62 -1.47 -7.22
CA PHE A 138 10.59 -0.02 -7.25
C PHE A 138 10.60 0.49 -8.70
N CYS A 139 10.13 1.71 -8.92
CA CYS A 139 10.24 2.34 -10.24
C CYS A 139 11.69 2.74 -10.53
N GLY A 140 12.27 2.21 -11.60
CA GLY A 140 13.63 2.57 -12.02
C GLY A 140 13.79 4.01 -12.50
N GLY A 141 12.69 4.71 -12.80
CA GLY A 141 12.69 6.11 -13.24
C GLY A 141 12.69 7.12 -12.10
N CYS A 142 11.83 6.94 -11.09
CA CYS A 142 11.66 7.89 -9.99
C CYS A 142 11.99 7.35 -8.59
N GLY A 143 12.33 6.06 -8.46
CA GLY A 143 12.68 5.45 -7.17
C GLY A 143 11.48 5.08 -6.29
N ALA A 144 10.24 5.36 -6.71
CA ALA A 144 9.06 5.02 -5.93
C ALA A 144 9.02 3.53 -5.58
N VAL A 145 8.84 3.22 -4.29
CA VAL A 145 8.63 1.85 -3.80
C VAL A 145 7.24 1.38 -4.24
N ILE A 146 7.17 0.18 -4.82
CA ILE A 146 5.93 -0.37 -5.38
C ILE A 146 5.48 -1.59 -4.59
N PHE A 147 6.30 -2.66 -4.58
CA PHE A 147 5.99 -3.91 -3.90
C PHE A 147 7.12 -4.37 -2.98
N CYS A 148 6.76 -5.03 -1.88
CA CYS A 148 7.63 -5.88 -1.10
C CYS A 148 7.03 -7.29 -1.06
N VAL A 149 7.82 -8.31 -1.40
CA VAL A 149 7.34 -9.69 -1.53
C VAL A 149 8.20 -10.61 -0.69
N GLN A 150 7.56 -11.31 0.24
CA GLN A 150 8.19 -12.38 0.99
C GLN A 150 8.19 -13.65 0.16
N LYS A 151 9.33 -14.31 0.02
CA LYS A 151 9.47 -15.54 -0.79
C LYS A 151 8.70 -16.73 -0.25
N ALA A 152 8.37 -16.73 1.05
CA ALA A 152 7.47 -17.71 1.66
C ALA A 152 6.02 -17.55 1.18
N HIS A 153 5.62 -16.34 0.79
CA HIS A 153 4.27 -16.00 0.31
C HIS A 153 4.36 -15.20 -1.00
N PRO A 154 4.91 -15.77 -2.08
CA PRO A 154 5.23 -15.03 -3.30
C PRO A 154 3.99 -14.48 -4.01
N ARG A 155 2.80 -15.00 -3.71
CA ARG A 155 1.52 -14.54 -4.25
C ARG A 155 0.86 -13.42 -3.44
N LEU A 156 1.42 -13.03 -2.29
CA LEU A 156 0.92 -11.92 -1.48
C LEU A 156 1.90 -10.75 -1.57
N LEU A 157 1.43 -9.63 -2.12
CA LEU A 157 2.24 -8.44 -2.32
C LEU A 157 1.91 -7.44 -1.22
N SER A 158 2.94 -6.98 -0.49
CA SER A 158 2.84 -5.74 0.25
C SER A 158 2.98 -4.58 -0.73
N VAL A 159 1.86 -3.96 -1.10
CA VAL A 159 1.79 -2.82 -2.02
C VAL A 159 1.93 -1.52 -1.24
N ALA A 160 2.82 -0.62 -1.67
CA ALA A 160 3.01 0.65 -1.00
C ALA A 160 1.74 1.51 -1.14
N VAL A 161 1.11 1.89 -0.02
CA VAL A 161 -0.16 2.64 -0.06
C VAL A 161 0.00 3.99 -0.75
N GLY A 162 1.18 4.62 -0.64
CA GLY A 162 1.45 5.93 -1.24
C GLY A 162 1.45 5.98 -2.77
N VAL A 163 1.38 4.83 -3.46
CA VAL A 163 1.22 4.80 -4.93
C VAL A 163 -0.23 4.50 -5.36
N LEU A 164 -1.14 4.28 -4.41
CA LEU A 164 -2.55 4.03 -4.69
C LEU A 164 -3.33 5.34 -4.78
N ASP A 165 -4.17 5.45 -5.81
CA ASP A 165 -4.97 6.63 -6.10
C ASP A 165 -6.45 6.31 -5.85
N ALA A 166 -6.92 6.61 -4.64
CA ALA A 166 -8.31 6.42 -4.23
C ALA A 166 -8.98 7.74 -3.88
N THR A 167 -10.26 7.85 -4.21
CA THR A 167 -11.10 9.01 -3.85
C THR A 167 -11.37 9.11 -2.35
N SER A 168 -11.16 8.04 -1.58
CA SER A 168 -11.30 8.03 -0.11
C SER A 168 -10.10 8.64 0.65
N GLY A 169 -9.23 9.35 -0.07
CA GLY A 169 -8.11 10.11 0.48
C GLY A 169 -6.89 9.24 0.80
N ALA A 170 -5.92 9.82 1.52
CA ALA A 170 -4.58 9.26 1.70
C ALA A 170 -4.54 7.89 2.41
N ARG A 171 -5.59 7.54 3.16
CA ARG A 171 -5.72 6.25 3.83
C ARG A 171 -6.44 5.20 2.98
N VAL A 172 -6.99 5.57 1.82
CA VAL A 172 -7.63 4.65 0.88
C VAL A 172 -8.74 3.83 1.58
N THR A 173 -9.50 4.47 2.49
CA THR A 173 -10.36 3.81 3.48
C THR A 173 -11.54 3.04 2.88
N ASN A 174 -11.93 3.32 1.64
CA ASN A 174 -12.95 2.55 0.93
C ASN A 174 -12.40 1.25 0.30
N TRP A 175 -11.08 1.05 0.27
CA TRP A 175 -10.41 -0.18 -0.21
C TRP A 175 -9.63 -0.92 0.88
N LEU A 176 -9.17 -0.21 1.90
CA LEU A 176 -8.27 -0.75 2.92
C LEU A 176 -8.92 -0.80 4.29
N ASP A 177 -8.78 -1.95 4.95
CA ASP A 177 -9.07 -2.14 6.35
C ASP A 177 -7.76 -2.08 7.15
N TRP A 178 -7.60 -1.05 7.97
CA TRP A 178 -6.33 -0.77 8.62
C TRP A 178 -6.22 -1.54 9.93
N ASN A 179 -5.15 -2.31 10.10
CA ASN A 179 -4.78 -2.83 11.41
C ASN A 179 -4.43 -1.64 12.33
N THR A 180 -5.31 -1.43 13.30
CA THR A 180 -5.19 -0.40 14.33
C THR A 180 -4.67 -0.93 15.66
N LYS A 181 -4.65 -2.24 15.85
CA LYS A 181 -4.29 -2.86 17.14
C LYS A 181 -2.79 -3.05 17.31
N SER A 182 -2.04 -3.12 16.20
CA SER A 182 -0.58 -3.29 16.25
C SER A 182 0.14 -2.60 15.09
N VAL A 183 1.47 -2.62 15.19
CA VAL A 183 2.40 -2.17 14.14
C VAL A 183 3.26 -3.35 13.74
N ALA A 184 3.37 -3.58 12.43
CA ALA A 184 4.07 -4.72 11.87
C ALA A 184 5.59 -4.65 12.15
N HIS A 185 6.17 -5.80 12.49
CA HIS A 185 7.61 -6.00 12.71
C HIS A 185 8.25 -5.01 13.70
N SER A 186 7.51 -4.59 14.73
CA SER A 186 7.99 -3.63 15.74
C SER A 186 9.21 -4.11 16.53
N GLN A 187 9.47 -5.42 16.58
CA GLN A 187 10.65 -6.01 17.20
C GLN A 187 11.97 -5.68 16.47
N ASP A 188 11.93 -5.37 15.17
CA ASP A 188 13.08 -5.02 14.33
C ASP A 188 13.24 -3.50 14.16
N GLY A 189 12.50 -2.72 14.96
CA GLY A 189 12.57 -1.25 15.01
C GLY A 189 13.21 -0.77 16.31
N LEU A 190 14.36 -1.33 16.69
CA LEU A 190 15.05 -1.07 17.95
C LEU A 190 15.13 0.45 18.24
N ASN A 191 14.67 0.86 19.43
CA ASN A 191 14.56 2.25 19.94
C ASN A 191 13.39 3.12 19.44
N ARG A 192 12.34 2.56 18.82
CA ARG A 192 11.15 3.32 18.39
C ARG A 192 9.90 3.16 19.26
N ALA A 193 10.06 2.82 20.54
CA ALA A 193 8.94 2.57 21.44
C ALA A 193 7.92 3.72 21.50
N LEU A 194 8.37 4.98 21.42
CA LEU A 194 7.50 6.16 21.42
C LEU A 194 6.65 6.25 20.14
N LEU A 195 7.27 6.05 18.97
CA LEU A 195 6.54 6.03 17.68
C LEU A 195 5.49 4.92 17.65
N THR A 196 5.84 3.73 18.12
CA THR A 196 4.88 2.61 18.16
C THR A 196 3.74 2.89 19.15
N ALA A 197 4.03 3.42 20.35
CA ALA A 197 3.00 3.75 21.34
C ALA A 197 2.09 4.90 20.88
N ASP A 198 2.64 5.96 20.30
CA ASP A 198 1.88 7.10 19.78
C ASP A 198 1.01 6.71 18.59
N LEU A 199 1.53 5.89 17.67
CA LEU A 199 0.74 5.38 16.55
C LEU A 199 -0.40 4.45 16.99
N ILE A 200 -0.24 3.73 18.11
CA ILE A 200 -1.32 2.91 18.67
C ILE A 200 -2.34 3.81 19.39
N HIS A 201 -1.90 4.77 20.21
CA HIS A 201 -2.79 5.69 20.93
C HIS A 201 -3.58 6.63 20.00
N GLN A 202 -2.96 7.19 18.95
CA GLN A 202 -3.62 8.07 17.98
C GLN A 202 -4.67 7.34 17.12
N LYS A 203 -4.68 6.00 17.11
CA LYS A 203 -5.63 5.19 16.36
C LYS A 203 -6.88 4.76 17.16
N GLN A 204 -6.92 5.02 18.47
CA GLN A 204 -8.05 4.72 19.36
C GLN A 204 -8.95 5.93 19.64
N ALA A 205 -8.52 7.13 19.26
CA ALA A 205 -9.28 8.39 19.35
C ALA A 205 -9.92 8.76 18.01
#